data_AF-A0A2S2PZQ8-F1
#
_entry.id   AF-A0A2S2PZQ8-F1
#
_cell.length_a   1.000
_cell.length_b   1.000
_cell.length_c   1.000
_cell.angle_alpha   90.00
_cell.angle_beta   90.00
_cell.angle_gamma   90.00
#
_symmetry.space_group_name_H-M   'P 1'
#
loop_
_entity.id
_entity.type
_entity.pdbx_description
1 polymer ?
#
loop_
_entity_poly.entity_id
_entity_poly.type
_entity_poly.pdbx_seq_one_letter_code
_entity_poly.pdbx_strand_id
1 'polypeptide(L)'
;MSVLKPSGSYKRKITDEHRQFHEHWELQYFCSEINNKIICLICKSVINVLKLYNIKRHYEQHKSKYDHYEGLLRHEKLKELKSGYKHQQLMFTKIPQENEAAVKVSYVLSELIAKHSKPFTEGDFIKTCLIKTAEIICPGVTGDYYPLNIFTRGGGVIIA
;
A
#
# COMPACT_ATOMS: atom_id res chain seq x y z
N MET A 1 -4.12 -65.29 -15.79
CA MET A 1 -3.01 -64.66 -15.05
C MET A 1 -3.28 -63.17 -14.94
N SER A 2 -3.43 -62.74 -13.69
CA SER A 2 -3.43 -61.41 -13.08
C SER A 2 -3.54 -60.16 -13.98
N VAL A 3 -4.67 -59.46 -13.84
CA VAL A 3 -4.80 -58.02 -14.13
C VAL A 3 -4.02 -57.25 -13.07
N LEU A 4 -2.90 -56.63 -13.45
CA LEU A 4 -2.19 -55.68 -12.59
C LEU A 4 -2.89 -54.32 -12.68
N LYS A 5 -3.70 -53.99 -11.66
CA LYS A 5 -4.12 -52.62 -11.38
C LYS A 5 -2.90 -51.83 -10.85
N PRO A 6 -2.52 -50.69 -11.45
CA PRO A 6 -1.64 -49.75 -10.76
C PRO A 6 -2.47 -49.00 -9.71
N SER A 7 -2.33 -49.39 -8.44
CA SER A 7 -2.76 -48.58 -7.29
C SER A 7 -1.76 -47.43 -7.08
N GLY A 8 -1.77 -46.46 -7.99
CA GLY A 8 -1.05 -45.21 -7.82
C GLY A 8 -2.06 -44.11 -7.52
N SER A 9 -2.14 -43.66 -6.27
CA SER A 9 -2.81 -42.38 -5.98
C SER A 9 -2.00 -41.28 -6.69
N TYR A 10 -2.42 -40.91 -7.90
CA TYR A 10 -1.89 -39.74 -8.57
C TYR A 10 -2.21 -38.53 -7.69
N LYS A 11 -1.22 -38.09 -6.92
CA LYS A 11 -1.29 -36.83 -6.18
C LYS A 11 -1.41 -35.72 -7.21
N ARG A 12 -2.63 -35.26 -7.44
CA ARG A 12 -2.93 -34.13 -8.33
C ARG A 12 -2.14 -32.91 -7.87
N LYS A 13 -1.29 -32.37 -8.75
CA LYS A 13 -0.57 -31.12 -8.51
C LYS A 13 -1.52 -29.96 -8.77
N ILE A 14 -1.47 -28.93 -7.93
CA ILE A 14 -2.35 -27.74 -8.03
C ILE A 14 -2.23 -27.04 -9.40
N THR A 15 -1.09 -27.17 -10.07
CA THR A 15 -0.78 -26.60 -11.39
C THR A 15 -1.62 -27.20 -12.54
N ASP A 16 -2.22 -28.38 -12.38
CA ASP A 16 -3.01 -29.02 -13.45
C ASP A 16 -4.44 -28.44 -13.55
N GLU A 17 -4.94 -27.82 -12.50
CA GLU A 17 -6.39 -27.63 -12.34
C GLU A 17 -6.93 -26.30 -12.90
N HIS A 18 -6.09 -25.48 -13.57
CA HIS A 18 -6.47 -24.20 -14.24
C HIS A 18 -7.58 -23.42 -13.51
N ARG A 19 -7.49 -23.35 -12.19
CA ARG A 19 -8.57 -22.78 -11.38
C ARG A 19 -8.52 -21.27 -11.51
N GLN A 20 -9.66 -20.67 -11.84
CA GLN A 20 -9.82 -19.23 -11.96
C GLN A 20 -10.65 -18.72 -10.79
N PHE A 21 -10.36 -17.49 -10.36
CA PHE A 21 -11.19 -16.80 -9.41
C PHE A 21 -12.47 -16.32 -10.10
N HIS A 22 -13.62 -16.47 -9.44
CA HIS A 22 -14.90 -15.99 -9.96
C HIS A 22 -15.33 -14.74 -9.18
N GLU A 23 -15.64 -13.65 -9.89
CA GLU A 23 -16.02 -12.36 -9.27
C GLU A 23 -17.22 -12.46 -8.33
N HIS A 24 -18.17 -13.37 -8.61
CA HIS A 24 -19.31 -13.62 -7.71
C HIS A 24 -18.88 -14.05 -6.29
N TRP A 25 -17.70 -14.66 -6.14
CA TRP A 25 -17.14 -14.99 -4.83
C TRP A 25 -16.78 -13.77 -4.01
N GLU A 26 -16.53 -12.61 -4.65
CA GLU A 26 -16.31 -11.37 -3.92
C GLU A 26 -17.55 -11.00 -3.11
N LEU A 27 -18.72 -11.04 -3.74
CA LEU A 27 -19.99 -10.75 -3.08
C LEU A 27 -20.38 -11.85 -2.10
N GLN A 28 -20.22 -13.13 -2.48
CA GLN A 28 -20.65 -14.23 -1.61
C GLN A 28 -19.79 -14.40 -0.36
N TYR A 29 -18.47 -14.20 -0.46
CA TYR A 29 -17.54 -14.54 0.61
C TYR A 29 -16.68 -13.37 1.09
N PHE A 30 -16.94 -12.15 0.59
CA PHE A 30 -16.15 -10.95 0.88
C PHE A 30 -14.64 -11.19 0.69
N CYS A 31 -14.27 -11.73 -0.47
CA CYS A 31 -12.89 -11.97 -0.86
C CYS A 31 -12.54 -11.24 -2.16
N SER A 32 -11.26 -11.15 -2.52
CA SER A 32 -10.83 -10.56 -3.80
C SER A 32 -9.50 -11.17 -4.23
N GLU A 33 -9.25 -11.26 -5.54
CA GLU A 33 -7.98 -11.69 -6.08
C GLU A 33 -7.05 -10.49 -6.31
N ILE A 34 -5.88 -10.51 -5.67
CA ILE A 34 -4.89 -9.44 -5.73
C ILE A 34 -3.51 -10.08 -5.86
N ASN A 35 -2.77 -9.75 -6.93
CA ASN A 35 -1.45 -10.32 -7.24
C ASN A 35 -1.46 -11.86 -7.20
N ASN A 36 -2.45 -12.49 -7.86
CA ASN A 36 -2.66 -13.95 -7.92
C ASN A 36 -2.85 -14.62 -6.55
N LYS A 37 -3.21 -13.85 -5.52
CA LYS A 37 -3.55 -14.34 -4.19
C LYS A 37 -4.98 -13.95 -3.85
N ILE A 38 -5.70 -14.85 -3.20
CA ILE A 38 -7.04 -14.55 -2.70
C ILE A 38 -6.89 -13.95 -1.33
N ILE A 39 -7.49 -12.78 -1.12
CA ILE A 39 -7.45 -12.07 0.14
C ILE A 39 -8.87 -11.99 0.70
N CYS A 40 -9.03 -12.36 1.96
CA CYS A 40 -10.27 -12.12 2.69
C CYS A 40 -10.37 -10.63 3.04
N LEU A 41 -11.40 -9.95 2.56
CA LEU A 41 -11.58 -8.53 2.80
C LEU A 41 -12.05 -8.24 4.23
N ILE A 42 -12.51 -9.25 4.98
CA ILE A 42 -12.94 -9.12 6.38
C ILE A 42 -11.73 -9.10 7.32
N CYS A 43 -10.90 -10.14 7.28
CA CYS A 43 -9.77 -10.30 8.20
C CYS A 43 -8.40 -9.99 7.59
N LYS A 44 -8.35 -9.64 6.29
CA LYS A 44 -7.15 -9.29 5.53
C LYS A 44 -6.11 -10.42 5.39
N SER A 45 -6.51 -11.66 5.70
CA SER A 45 -5.65 -12.83 5.54
C SER A 45 -5.66 -13.38 4.12
N VAL A 46 -4.58 -14.06 3.73
CA VAL A 46 -4.44 -14.72 2.42
C VAL A 46 -5.01 -16.15 2.48
N ILE A 47 -5.84 -16.49 1.51
CA ILE A 47 -6.32 -17.86 1.29
C ILE A 47 -5.39 -18.50 0.25
N ASN A 48 -4.42 -19.28 0.74
CA ASN A 48 -3.27 -19.77 -0.04
C ASN A 48 -3.60 -20.64 -1.26
N VAL A 49 -4.81 -21.21 -1.34
CA VAL A 49 -5.18 -22.14 -2.39
C VAL A 49 -6.55 -21.78 -2.94
N LEU A 50 -6.58 -21.47 -4.24
CA LEU A 50 -7.77 -21.15 -5.03
C LEU A 50 -8.68 -22.36 -5.21
N LYS A 51 -9.41 -22.66 -4.15
CA LYS A 51 -10.48 -23.66 -4.11
C LYS A 51 -11.67 -23.04 -3.40
N LEU A 52 -12.85 -23.15 -4.00
CA LEU A 52 -14.10 -22.71 -3.39
C LEU A 52 -14.31 -23.29 -1.99
N TYR A 53 -13.91 -24.54 -1.75
CA TYR A 53 -13.93 -25.15 -0.41
C TYR A 53 -13.14 -24.35 0.62
N ASN A 54 -11.93 -23.89 0.28
CA ASN A 54 -11.09 -23.11 1.19
C ASN A 54 -11.71 -21.73 1.45
N ILE A 55 -12.26 -21.09 0.41
CA ILE A 55 -12.94 -19.80 0.53
C ILE A 55 -14.17 -19.93 1.44
N LYS A 56 -15.04 -20.92 1.19
CA LYS A 56 -16.23 -21.19 2.01
C LYS A 56 -15.87 -21.48 3.47
N ARG A 57 -14.92 -22.39 3.69
CA ARG A 57 -14.47 -22.74 5.05
C ARG A 57 -13.90 -21.53 5.78
N HIS A 58 -13.17 -20.67 5.09
CA HIS A 58 -12.67 -19.42 5.65
C HIS A 58 -13.82 -18.46 6.00
N TYR A 59 -14.78 -18.27 5.09
CA TYR A 59 -15.94 -17.40 5.33
C TYR A 59 -16.81 -17.87 6.50
N GLU A 60 -16.91 -19.17 6.76
CA GLU A 60 -17.70 -19.70 7.88
C GLU A 60 -17.25 -19.13 9.24
N GLN A 61 -15.96 -18.75 9.37
CA GLN A 61 -15.41 -18.10 10.57
C GLN A 61 -15.93 -16.66 10.77
N HIS A 62 -16.47 -16.06 9.71
CA HIS A 62 -17.00 -14.69 9.69
C HIS A 62 -18.52 -14.64 9.54
N LYS A 63 -19.14 -15.77 9.17
CA LYS A 63 -20.56 -15.87 8.84
C LYS A 63 -21.47 -15.25 9.90
N SER A 64 -21.27 -15.58 11.18
CA SER A 64 -22.10 -15.02 12.27
C SER A 64 -22.18 -13.48 12.30
N LYS A 65 -21.15 -12.79 11.77
CA LYS A 65 -21.08 -11.33 11.72
C LYS A 65 -21.47 -10.73 10.37
N TYR A 66 -21.50 -11.50 9.28
CA TYR A 66 -21.60 -10.96 7.93
C TYR A 66 -22.67 -11.61 7.05
N ASP A 67 -23.29 -12.71 7.48
CA ASP A 67 -24.31 -13.41 6.69
C ASP A 67 -25.62 -12.60 6.61
N HIS A 68 -25.90 -11.79 7.63
CA HIS A 68 -27.10 -10.94 7.70
C HIS A 68 -27.13 -9.81 6.66
N TYR A 69 -26.02 -9.54 5.97
CA TYR A 69 -26.00 -8.58 4.87
C TYR A 69 -26.54 -9.23 3.59
N GLU A 70 -27.66 -8.72 3.10
CA GLU A 70 -28.29 -9.18 1.87
C GLU A 70 -28.57 -8.02 0.90
N GLY A 71 -28.84 -8.36 -0.37
CA GLY A 71 -29.21 -7.38 -1.39
C GLY A 71 -28.22 -6.20 -1.48
N LEU A 72 -28.76 -4.98 -1.48
CA LEU A 72 -27.96 -3.75 -1.60
C LEU A 72 -27.00 -3.55 -0.42
N LEU A 73 -27.40 -3.87 0.80
CA LEU A 73 -26.55 -3.73 1.99
C LEU A 73 -25.28 -4.58 1.87
N ARG A 74 -25.39 -5.77 1.27
CA ARG A 74 -24.23 -6.63 1.01
C ARG A 74 -23.25 -6.00 0.01
N HIS A 75 -23.77 -5.37 -1.04
CA HIS A 75 -22.96 -4.69 -2.05
C HIS A 75 -22.26 -3.46 -1.46
N GLU A 76 -22.96 -2.67 -0.66
CA GLU A 76 -22.39 -1.53 0.06
C GLU A 76 -21.29 -1.99 1.01
N LYS A 77 -21.53 -3.08 1.75
CA LYS A 77 -20.52 -3.64 2.65
C LYS A 77 -19.29 -4.13 1.90
N LEU A 78 -19.46 -4.79 0.76
CA LEU A 78 -18.36 -5.19 -0.09
C LEU A 78 -17.56 -3.97 -0.56
N LYS A 79 -18.23 -2.91 -1.01
CA LYS A 79 -17.60 -1.66 -1.46
C LYS A 79 -16.78 -1.01 -0.35
N GLU A 80 -17.33 -0.94 0.87
CA GLU A 80 -16.65 -0.44 2.07
C GLU A 80 -15.40 -1.29 2.40
N LEU A 81 -15.52 -2.62 2.38
CA LEU A 81 -14.38 -3.49 2.69
C LEU A 81 -13.27 -3.39 1.63
N LYS A 82 -13.62 -3.23 0.35
CA LYS A 82 -12.65 -3.00 -0.75
C LYS A 82 -11.98 -1.63 -0.62
N SER A 83 -12.73 -0.55 -0.35
CA SER A 83 -12.14 0.78 -0.18
C SER A 83 -11.22 0.84 1.03
N GLY A 84 -11.64 0.27 2.17
CA GLY A 84 -10.81 0.18 3.37
C GLY A 84 -9.53 -0.63 3.14
N TYR A 85 -9.60 -1.73 2.39
CA TYR A 85 -8.40 -2.50 2.02
C TYR A 85 -7.44 -1.70 1.13
N LYS A 86 -7.95 -1.04 0.08
CA LYS A 86 -7.12 -0.18 -0.79
C LYS A 86 -6.44 0.93 -0.01
N HIS A 87 -7.17 1.59 0.90
CA HIS A 87 -6.61 2.64 1.75
C HIS A 87 -5.46 2.11 2.61
N GLN A 88 -5.63 0.94 3.24
CA GLN A 88 -4.59 0.28 4.00
C GLN A 88 -3.36 -0.06 3.14
N GLN A 89 -3.55 -0.57 1.93
CA GLN A 89 -2.45 -0.85 1.01
C GLN A 89 -1.66 0.42 0.65
N LEU A 90 -2.36 1.51 0.36
CA LEU A 90 -1.72 2.80 0.05
C LEU A 90 -0.89 3.31 1.21
N MET A 91 -1.35 3.16 2.45
CA MET A 91 -0.57 3.55 3.64
C MET A 91 0.75 2.77 3.74
N PHE A 92 0.73 1.47 3.46
CA PHE A 92 1.95 0.64 3.49
C PHE A 92 2.97 1.00 2.41
N THR A 93 2.57 1.60 1.29
CA THR A 93 3.51 2.03 0.24
C THR A 93 3.91 3.49 0.39
N LYS A 94 2.99 4.36 0.83
CA LYS A 94 3.22 5.81 0.91
C LYS A 94 4.14 6.18 2.06
N ILE A 95 3.95 5.59 3.25
CA ILE A 95 4.77 5.91 4.43
C ILE A 95 6.27 5.60 4.18
N PRO A 96 6.66 4.42 3.64
CA PRO A 96 8.06 4.17 3.30
C PRO A 96 8.62 5.14 2.26
N GLN A 97 7.82 5.54 1.26
CA GLN A 97 8.25 6.51 0.23
C GLN A 97 8.50 7.89 0.82
N GLU A 98 7.60 8.38 1.68
CA GLU A 98 7.78 9.65 2.40
C GLU A 98 9.02 9.62 3.29
N ASN A 99 9.25 8.50 3.99
CA ASN A 99 10.44 8.30 4.81
C ASN A 99 11.73 8.29 3.98
N GLU A 100 11.74 7.61 2.83
CA GLU A 100 12.90 7.57 1.93
C GLU A 100 13.23 8.97 1.40
N ALA A 101 12.21 9.74 1.00
CA ALA A 101 12.39 11.13 0.57
C ALA A 101 12.97 12.00 1.71
N ALA A 102 12.45 11.88 2.93
CA ALA A 102 12.93 12.64 4.09
C ALA A 102 14.39 12.31 4.45
N VAL A 103 14.77 11.03 4.40
CA VAL A 103 16.15 10.58 4.61
C VAL A 103 17.08 11.15 3.53
N LYS A 104 16.67 11.09 2.27
CA LYS A 104 17.43 11.65 1.15
C LYS A 104 17.65 13.16 1.29
N VAL A 105 16.61 13.91 1.66
CA VAL A 105 16.73 15.36 1.95
C VAL A 105 17.72 15.61 3.07
N SER A 106 17.58 14.90 4.19
CA SER A 106 18.44 15.07 5.36
C SER A 106 19.91 14.85 5.02
N TYR A 107 20.21 13.82 4.21
CA TYR A 107 21.56 13.55 3.74
C TYR A 107 22.11 14.65 2.83
N VAL A 108 21.33 15.08 1.83
CA VAL A 108 21.72 16.13 0.88
C VAL A 108 21.96 17.46 1.60
N LEU A 109 21.08 17.83 2.54
CA LEU A 109 21.25 19.04 3.35
C LEU A 109 22.51 18.94 4.21
N SER A 110 22.75 17.82 4.88
CA SER A 110 23.95 17.61 5.69
C SER A 110 25.23 17.76 4.87
N GLU A 111 25.26 17.22 3.65
CA GLU A 111 26.37 17.38 2.71
C GLU A 111 26.58 18.85 2.32
N LEU A 112 25.51 19.57 1.99
CA LEU A 112 25.57 20.99 1.65
C LEU A 112 26.12 21.84 2.79
N ILE A 113 25.65 21.58 4.02
CA ILE A 113 26.11 22.26 5.23
C ILE A 113 27.60 22.00 5.44
N ALA A 114 28.04 20.74 5.35
CA ALA A 114 29.44 20.36 5.50
C ALA A 114 30.34 21.02 4.42
N LYS A 115 29.91 21.04 3.16
CA LYS A 115 30.67 21.64 2.04
C LYS A 115 30.78 23.15 2.13
N HIS A 116 29.68 23.83 2.47
CA HIS A 116 29.65 25.28 2.47
C HIS A 116 30.19 25.89 3.75
N SER A 117 30.15 25.18 4.89
CA SER A 117 30.63 25.68 6.19
C SER A 117 30.07 27.06 6.55
N LYS A 118 28.88 27.39 6.03
CA LYS A 118 28.21 28.69 6.19
C LYS A 118 27.30 28.66 7.41
N PRO A 119 27.22 29.75 8.19
CA PRO A 119 26.24 29.86 9.26
C PRO A 119 24.82 29.87 8.67
N PHE A 120 23.86 29.26 9.38
CA PHE A 120 22.42 29.23 9.02
C PHE A 120 21.73 30.60 9.09
N THR A 121 22.49 31.69 9.07
CA THR A 121 22.04 33.08 9.03
C THR A 121 22.17 33.67 7.62
N GLU A 122 22.83 33.00 6.69
CA GLU A 122 22.94 33.43 5.29
C GLU A 122 21.67 33.03 4.50
N GLY A 123 20.86 34.03 4.14
CA GLY A 123 19.60 33.83 3.44
C GLY A 123 19.73 33.06 2.12
N ASP A 124 20.76 33.34 1.31
CA ASP A 124 21.00 32.65 0.04
C ASP A 124 21.33 31.16 0.22
N PHE A 125 22.03 30.83 1.30
CA PHE A 125 22.33 29.45 1.65
C PHE A 125 21.05 28.71 2.08
N ILE A 126 20.23 29.33 2.95
CA ILE A 126 18.94 28.77 3.36
C ILE A 126 18.03 28.54 2.15
N LYS A 127 17.96 29.52 1.24
CA LYS A 127 17.20 29.45 -0.01
C LYS A 127 17.62 28.27 -0.88
N THR A 128 18.93 28.05 -1.02
CA THR A 128 19.49 26.91 -1.77
C THR A 128 19.09 25.57 -1.14
N CYS A 129 19.17 25.46 0.19
CA CYS A 129 18.73 24.27 0.93
C CYS A 129 17.23 23.98 0.74
N LEU A 130 16.38 25.02 0.77
CA LEU A 130 14.94 24.89 0.58
C LEU A 130 14.57 24.45 -0.85
N ILE A 131 15.21 25.04 -1.87
CA ILE A 131 15.00 24.65 -3.27
C ILE A 131 15.35 23.17 -3.47
N LYS A 132 16.53 22.75 -3.01
CA LYS A 132 16.96 21.34 -3.11
C LYS A 132 16.06 20.38 -2.36
N THR A 133 15.51 20.81 -1.22
CA THR A 133 14.52 20.03 -0.47
C THR A 133 13.24 19.87 -1.29
N ALA A 134 12.72 20.96 -1.86
CA ALA A 134 11.51 20.95 -2.67
C ALA A 134 11.65 20.09 -3.93
N GLU A 135 12.81 20.12 -4.61
CA GLU A 135 13.10 19.24 -5.76
C GLU A 135 12.98 17.75 -5.43
N ILE A 136 13.34 17.35 -4.21
CA ILE A 136 13.33 15.94 -3.78
C ILE A 136 11.94 15.51 -3.30
N ILE A 137 11.24 16.36 -2.55
CA ILE A 137 9.92 16.03 -1.97
C ILE A 137 8.80 16.21 -3.01
N CYS A 138 8.91 17.23 -3.88
CA CYS A 138 7.88 17.64 -4.83
C CYS A 138 8.46 17.82 -6.25
N PRO A 139 8.84 16.72 -6.94
CA PRO A 139 9.35 16.80 -8.31
C PRO A 139 8.24 17.28 -9.26
N GLY A 140 8.26 18.56 -9.62
CA GLY A 140 7.26 19.19 -10.50
C GLY A 140 6.88 20.62 -10.14
N VAL A 141 7.29 21.12 -8.96
CA VAL A 141 6.98 22.48 -8.49
C VAL A 141 8.24 23.33 -8.44
N THR A 142 8.99 23.39 -9.54
CA THR A 142 10.26 24.15 -9.61
C THR A 142 10.08 25.63 -10.01
N GLY A 143 8.85 26.07 -10.27
CA GLY A 143 8.54 27.41 -10.79
C GLY A 143 8.13 28.47 -9.75
N ASP A 144 7.56 28.06 -8.62
CA ASP A 144 6.81 29.00 -7.76
C ASP A 144 7.49 29.33 -6.41
N TYR A 145 8.69 28.78 -6.15
CA TYR A 145 9.48 29.10 -4.96
C TYR A 145 10.25 30.41 -5.11
N TYR A 146 9.63 31.48 -5.63
CA TYR A 146 10.09 32.85 -5.43
C TYR A 146 8.92 33.80 -5.14
N PRO A 147 8.89 34.54 -4.01
CA PRO A 147 9.88 34.64 -2.93
C PRO A 147 9.30 34.17 -1.57
N LEU A 148 9.90 33.14 -0.96
CA LEU A 148 9.92 33.07 0.51
C LEU A 148 10.82 34.23 0.97
N ASN A 149 10.23 35.39 1.23
CA ASN A 149 10.91 36.53 1.82
C ASN A 149 11.28 36.18 3.27
N ILE A 150 12.45 35.58 3.47
CA ILE A 150 13.04 35.37 4.78
C ILE A 150 13.58 36.72 5.24
N PHE A 151 12.71 37.57 5.80
CA PHE A 151 13.15 38.79 6.48
C PHE A 151 13.81 38.39 7.79
N THR A 152 15.14 38.42 7.84
CA THR A 152 15.88 38.40 9.10
C THR A 152 15.76 39.78 9.76
N ARG A 153 14.67 40.00 10.50
CA ARG A 153 14.63 41.07 11.51
C ARG A 153 14.56 40.43 12.89
N GLY A 154 15.74 40.24 13.49
CA GLY A 154 15.90 39.94 14.91
C GLY A 154 15.37 38.57 15.34
N GLY A 155 16.19 37.53 15.19
CA GLY A 155 16.23 36.43 16.18
C GLY A 155 15.09 35.42 16.21
N GLY A 156 14.38 35.15 15.11
CA GLY A 156 13.43 34.02 15.06
C GLY A 156 13.00 33.68 13.64
N VAL A 157 13.13 32.42 13.24
CA VAL A 157 12.58 31.89 11.99
C VAL A 157 11.16 31.41 12.28
N ILE A 158 10.15 32.17 11.85
CA ILE A 158 8.75 31.71 11.81
C ILE A 158 8.43 31.41 10.35
N ILE A 159 8.09 30.15 10.08
CA ILE A 159 7.54 29.70 8.80
C ILE A 159 6.06 30.08 8.83
N ALA A 160 5.64 30.98 7.94
CA ALA A 160 4.23 31.27 7.67
C ALA A 160 3.79 30.52 6.40
#